data_AF-A0A944Y444-F1
#
_entry.id   AF-A0A944Y444-F1
#
_cell.length_a   1.000
_cell.length_b   1.000
_cell.length_c   1.000
_cell.angle_alpha   90.00
_cell.angle_beta   90.00
_cell.angle_gamma   90.00
#
_symmetry.space_group_name_H-M   'P 1'
#
loop_
_entity.id
_entity.type
_entity.pdbx_description
1 polymer ?
#
loop_
_entity_poly.entity_id
_entity_poly.type
_entity_poly.pdbx_seq_one_letter_code
_entity_poly.pdbx_strand_id
1 'polypeptide(L)'
;MAVDFKNVQIDNIRSRGIAVDQKSKAKPKVLKNDGLEYVPEMYKAAARGQEEQFAAMMIDQMNKTIDRSKPDDSATDYYRQLLKGEQAKMMTETNKGQGLQKVILDQIYPHDQRNKFTFNRLKELQAAQRVYKKPAIEAAKSVESNSPVSINRGSQPTIAVPQEKTHE
;
A
#
# COMPACT_ATOMS: atom_id res chain seq x y z
N MET A 1 7.95 -31.18 -82.37
CA MET A 1 6.69 -30.55 -82.81
C MET A 1 6.62 -29.17 -82.19
N ALA A 2 6.75 -28.14 -83.03
CA ALA A 2 6.53 -26.76 -82.65
C ALA A 2 5.03 -26.47 -82.64
N VAL A 3 4.56 -25.67 -81.68
CA VAL A 3 3.25 -25.03 -81.77
C VAL A 3 3.36 -23.59 -81.29
N ASP A 4 2.86 -22.74 -82.17
CA ASP A 4 2.93 -21.29 -82.25
C ASP A 4 2.29 -20.52 -81.10
N PHE A 5 2.86 -19.33 -80.88
CA PHE A 5 2.23 -18.21 -80.21
C PHE A 5 1.23 -17.53 -81.14
N LYS A 6 -0.05 -17.42 -80.76
CA LYS A 6 -0.91 -16.29 -81.18
C LYS A 6 -1.95 -15.90 -80.11
N ASN A 7 -2.08 -14.59 -79.99
CA ASN A 7 -3.23 -13.80 -79.55
C ASN A 7 -3.41 -13.47 -78.07
N VAL A 8 -2.68 -12.41 -77.72
CA VAL A 8 -3.06 -11.28 -76.86
C VAL A 8 -4.56 -10.94 -76.93
N GLN A 9 -5.23 -11.00 -75.77
CA GLN A 9 -6.31 -10.08 -75.40
C GLN A 9 -5.96 -9.47 -74.04
N ILE A 10 -5.77 -8.15 -74.03
CA ILE A 10 -5.45 -7.34 -72.85
C ILE A 10 -6.79 -6.89 -72.27
N ASP A 11 -7.27 -7.59 -71.25
CA ASP A 11 -8.44 -7.15 -70.48
C ASP A 11 -7.99 -6.45 -69.19
N ASN A 12 -7.85 -5.12 -69.34
CA ASN A 12 -8.33 -4.09 -68.43
C ASN A 12 -8.27 -4.38 -66.91
N ILE A 13 -7.12 -4.08 -66.29
CA ILE A 13 -6.96 -4.04 -64.83
C ILE A 13 -7.66 -2.78 -64.29
N ARG A 14 -8.98 -2.88 -64.04
CA ARG A 14 -9.74 -1.94 -63.21
C ARG A 14 -9.63 -2.36 -61.75
N SER A 15 -8.76 -1.66 -61.03
CA SER A 15 -8.90 -1.21 -59.64
C SER A 15 -10.07 -1.82 -58.85
N ARG A 16 -9.79 -2.89 -58.09
CA ARG A 16 -10.56 -3.26 -56.90
C ARG A 16 -9.60 -3.30 -55.72
N GLY A 17 -9.82 -2.40 -54.78
CA GLY A 17 -8.99 -2.21 -53.61
C GLY A 17 -8.82 -3.50 -52.81
N ILE A 18 -7.56 -3.90 -52.64
CA ILE A 18 -7.18 -4.81 -51.57
C ILE A 18 -6.96 -3.91 -50.36
N ALA A 19 -7.99 -3.79 -49.51
CA ALA A 19 -7.82 -3.27 -48.18
C ALA A 19 -6.82 -4.17 -47.46
N VAL A 20 -5.60 -3.65 -47.26
CA VAL A 20 -4.61 -4.29 -46.39
C VAL A 20 -5.14 -4.14 -44.97
N ASP A 21 -5.90 -5.14 -44.52
CA ASP A 21 -6.20 -5.35 -43.10
C ASP A 21 -4.86 -5.64 -42.40
N GLN A 22 -4.16 -4.57 -42.01
CA GLN A 22 -3.04 -4.65 -41.07
C GLN A 22 -3.62 -4.98 -39.70
N LYS A 23 -4.06 -6.23 -39.52
CA LYS A 23 -4.05 -6.88 -38.21
C LYS A 23 -2.60 -6.94 -37.75
N SER A 24 -2.16 -5.85 -37.14
CA SER A 24 -0.95 -5.82 -36.34
C SER A 24 -1.05 -6.99 -35.36
N LYS A 25 -0.20 -8.00 -35.55
CA LYS A 25 -0.03 -9.08 -34.58
C LYS A 25 0.59 -8.43 -33.34
N ALA A 26 -0.27 -7.90 -32.46
CA ALA A 26 0.11 -7.46 -31.15
C ALA A 26 0.77 -8.66 -30.46
N LYS A 27 2.10 -8.60 -30.31
CA LYS A 27 2.83 -9.56 -29.49
C LYS A 27 2.14 -9.58 -28.12
N PRO A 28 1.77 -10.74 -27.57
CA PRO A 28 1.19 -10.77 -26.23
C PRO A 28 2.19 -10.09 -25.31
N LYS A 29 1.79 -8.98 -24.67
CA LYS A 29 2.54 -8.42 -23.56
C LYS A 29 2.63 -9.55 -22.54
N VAL A 30 3.81 -10.15 -22.42
CA VAL A 30 4.12 -11.00 -21.26
C VAL A 30 3.99 -10.06 -20.07
N LEU A 31 2.82 -10.08 -19.43
CA LEU A 31 2.64 -9.52 -18.12
C LEU A 31 3.65 -10.24 -17.26
N LYS A 32 4.79 -9.59 -16.99
CA LYS A 32 5.80 -10.11 -16.08
C LYS A 32 5.05 -10.26 -14.77
N ASN A 33 4.73 -11.51 -14.43
CA ASN A 33 3.99 -11.80 -13.23
C ASN A 33 4.99 -11.54 -12.11
N ASP A 34 4.93 -10.35 -11.50
CA ASP A 34 5.91 -9.87 -10.51
C ASP A 34 5.92 -10.71 -9.22
N GLY A 35 5.10 -11.77 -9.15
CA GLY A 35 4.99 -12.68 -8.01
C GLY A 35 4.35 -12.04 -6.79
N LEU A 36 3.81 -10.81 -6.93
CA LEU A 36 3.19 -10.02 -5.87
C LEU A 36 1.99 -10.73 -5.21
N GLU A 37 1.37 -11.69 -5.89
CA GLU A 37 0.30 -12.52 -5.34
C GLU A 37 0.79 -13.43 -4.21
N TYR A 38 2.01 -13.96 -4.31
CA TYR A 38 2.59 -14.90 -3.35
C TYR A 38 3.39 -14.21 -2.24
N VAL A 39 3.22 -12.90 -2.09
CA VAL A 39 3.85 -12.12 -1.03
C VAL A 39 2.87 -12.03 0.14
N PRO A 40 3.23 -12.51 1.34
CA PRO A 40 2.41 -12.36 2.54
C PRO A 40 2.11 -10.90 2.87
N GLU A 41 0.89 -10.63 3.35
CA GLU A 41 0.41 -9.27 3.63
C GLU A 41 1.31 -8.54 4.64
N MET A 42 1.95 -9.26 5.57
CA MET A 42 2.84 -8.65 6.55
C MET A 42 4.06 -7.96 5.90
N TYR A 43 4.62 -8.56 4.85
CA TYR A 43 5.71 -7.95 4.10
C TYR A 43 5.23 -6.82 3.21
N LYS A 44 4.03 -6.94 2.61
CA LYS A 44 3.41 -5.85 1.85
C LYS A 44 3.17 -4.63 2.74
N ALA A 45 2.64 -4.84 3.94
CA ALA A 45 2.38 -3.80 4.92
C ALA A 45 3.68 -3.14 5.41
N ALA A 46 4.72 -3.94 5.68
CA ALA A 46 6.03 -3.42 6.05
C ALA A 46 6.64 -2.55 4.93
N ALA A 47 6.60 -3.04 3.70
CA ALA A 47 7.09 -2.29 2.54
C ALA A 47 6.29 -1.01 2.29
N ARG A 48 4.96 -1.05 2.48
CA ARG A 48 4.10 0.14 2.40
C ARG A 48 4.48 1.17 3.47
N GLY A 49 4.65 0.75 4.72
CA GLY A 49 5.05 1.65 5.81
C GLY A 49 6.40 2.31 5.58
N GLN A 50 7.36 1.60 4.99
CA GLN A 50 8.65 2.18 4.61
C GLN A 50 8.52 3.18 3.44
N GLU A 51 7.68 2.88 2.45
CA GLU A 51 7.39 3.82 1.37
C GLU A 51 6.65 5.07 1.90
N GLU A 52 5.73 4.93 2.85
CA GLU A 52 5.02 6.03 3.49
C GLU A 52 5.99 6.96 4.23
N GLN A 53 6.93 6.40 4.98
CA GLN A 53 7.98 7.16 5.66
C GLN A 53 8.86 7.92 4.67
N PHE A 54 9.24 7.27 3.57
CA PHE A 54 10.01 7.90 2.52
C PHE A 54 9.23 9.03 1.83
N ALA A 55 7.96 8.78 1.48
CA ALA A 55 7.08 9.78 0.85
C ALA A 55 6.87 10.98 1.79
N ALA A 56 6.64 10.72 3.08
CA ALA A 56 6.54 11.76 4.09
C ALA A 56 7.85 12.58 4.15
N MET A 57 9.02 11.95 4.14
CA MET A 57 10.29 12.66 4.09
C MET A 57 10.44 13.49 2.82
N MET A 58 10.04 12.99 1.65
CA MET A 58 10.07 13.75 0.40
C MET A 58 9.18 14.98 0.44
N ILE A 59 7.95 14.83 0.94
CA ILE A 59 7.03 15.96 1.15
C ILE A 59 7.63 16.97 2.12
N ASP A 60 8.33 16.52 3.17
CA ASP A 60 9.03 17.39 4.12
C ASP A 60 10.10 18.24 3.43
N GLN A 61 10.92 17.61 2.59
CA GLN A 61 11.97 18.31 1.85
C GLN A 61 11.37 19.28 0.83
N MET A 62 10.31 18.88 0.12
CA MET A 62 9.58 19.78 -0.79
C MET A 62 9.04 21.00 -0.03
N ASN A 63 8.44 20.79 1.13
CA ASN A 63 7.88 21.86 1.96
C ASN A 63 8.95 22.82 2.52
N LYS A 64 10.21 22.40 2.63
CA LYS A 64 11.35 23.25 3.01
C LYS A 64 11.85 24.13 1.87
N THR A 65 11.63 23.72 0.63
CA THR A 65 12.03 24.52 -0.55
C THR A 65 11.07 25.67 -0.86
N ILE A 66 9.88 25.67 -0.26
CA ILE A 66 8.90 26.73 -0.39
C ILE A 66 9.31 27.87 0.55
N ASP A 67 9.64 29.02 -0.02
CA ASP A 67 10.05 30.20 0.74
C ASP A 67 8.87 30.72 1.57
N ARG A 68 8.99 30.69 2.91
CA ARG A 68 7.92 31.08 3.83
C ARG A 68 8.20 32.47 4.36
N SER A 69 7.42 33.46 3.89
CA SER A 69 7.59 34.86 4.33
C SER A 69 7.16 35.13 5.77
N LYS A 70 6.53 34.15 6.45
CA LYS A 70 6.09 34.26 7.85
C LYS A 70 6.45 32.99 8.63
N PRO A 71 6.88 33.12 9.89
CA PRO A 71 7.07 31.97 10.77
C PRO A 71 5.71 31.29 11.01
N ASP A 72 5.72 29.96 10.93
CA ASP A 72 4.50 29.18 11.10
C ASP A 72 4.10 29.11 12.57
N ASP A 73 2.79 29.22 12.82
CA ASP A 73 2.22 29.00 14.14
C ASP A 73 2.08 27.49 14.42
N SER A 74 2.12 27.10 15.68
CA SER A 74 1.97 25.73 16.18
C SER A 74 0.76 24.98 15.59
N ALA A 75 -0.37 25.68 15.43
CA ALA A 75 -1.57 25.13 14.81
C ALA A 75 -1.38 24.86 13.30
N THR A 76 -0.62 25.70 12.62
CA THR A 76 -0.28 25.54 11.19
C THR A 76 0.62 24.33 10.99
N ASP A 77 1.59 24.13 11.87
CA ASP A 77 2.47 22.96 11.84
C ASP A 77 1.73 21.66 12.10
N TYR A 78 0.83 21.64 13.07
CA TYR A 78 -0.01 20.47 13.34
C TYR A 78 -0.84 20.08 12.10
N TYR A 79 -1.52 21.06 11.49
CA TYR A 79 -2.34 20.81 10.29
C TYR A 79 -1.49 20.29 9.12
N ARG A 80 -0.28 20.84 8.94
CA ARG A 80 0.65 20.38 7.91
C ARG A 80 1.15 18.97 8.14
N GLN A 81 1.43 18.59 9.39
CA GLN A 81 1.80 17.21 9.72
C GLN A 81 0.68 16.23 9.38
N LEU A 82 -0.57 16.60 9.68
CA LEU A 82 -1.74 15.79 9.31
C LEU A 82 -1.87 15.65 7.79
N LEU A 83 -1.81 16.77 7.05
CA LEU A 83 -1.87 16.76 5.59
C LEU A 83 -0.73 15.94 4.97
N LYS A 84 0.49 16.08 5.50
CA LYS A 84 1.66 15.33 5.07
C LYS A 84 1.46 13.82 5.23
N GLY A 85 0.90 13.40 6.36
CA GLY A 85 0.58 11.99 6.60
C GLY A 85 -0.41 11.43 5.59
N GLU A 86 -1.50 12.15 5.34
CA GLU A 86 -2.51 11.74 4.36
C GLU A 86 -1.99 11.73 2.93
N GLN A 87 -1.23 12.76 2.53
CA GLN A 87 -0.60 12.80 1.21
C GLN A 87 0.38 11.65 1.02
N ALA A 88 1.26 11.39 1.99
CA ALA A 88 2.21 10.28 1.94
C ALA A 88 1.46 8.93 1.79
N LYS A 89 0.44 8.71 2.61
CA LYS A 89 -0.41 7.52 2.53
C LYS A 89 -1.07 7.36 1.16
N MET A 90 -1.68 8.42 0.63
CA MET A 90 -2.30 8.38 -0.71
C MET A 90 -1.30 8.05 -1.83
N MET A 91 -0.06 8.56 -1.75
CA MET A 91 0.98 8.27 -2.74
C MET A 91 1.37 6.78 -2.77
N THR A 92 1.36 6.12 -1.61
CA THR A 92 1.68 4.68 -1.49
C THR A 92 0.51 3.77 -1.87
N GLU A 93 -0.72 4.13 -1.49
CA GLU A 93 -1.91 3.30 -1.74
C GLU A 93 -2.31 3.27 -3.23
N THR A 94 -2.17 4.41 -3.92
CA THR A 94 -2.58 4.56 -5.33
C THR A 94 -1.83 3.61 -6.25
N ASN A 95 -0.56 3.32 -5.96
CA ASN A 95 0.29 2.50 -6.82
C ASN A 95 0.24 1.00 -6.51
N LYS A 96 -0.50 0.55 -5.47
CA LYS A 96 -0.68 -0.88 -5.13
C LYS A 96 0.62 -1.71 -5.16
N GLY A 97 1.74 -1.15 -4.69
CA GLY A 97 3.05 -1.83 -4.74
C GLY A 97 3.89 -1.59 -5.99
N GLN A 98 3.47 -0.69 -6.88
CA GLN A 98 4.21 -0.32 -8.09
C GLN A 98 5.00 0.97 -7.83
N GLY A 99 6.23 0.83 -7.33
CA GLY A 99 7.04 1.99 -6.96
C GLY A 99 8.24 1.59 -6.13
N LEU A 100 8.59 2.43 -5.15
CA LEU A 100 9.64 2.13 -4.18
C LEU A 100 9.25 0.92 -3.33
N GLN A 101 7.95 0.72 -3.07
CA GLN A 101 7.46 -0.48 -2.39
C GLN A 101 7.95 -1.77 -3.04
N LYS A 102 8.07 -1.85 -4.38
CA LYS A 102 8.59 -3.04 -5.07
C LYS A 102 10.07 -3.28 -4.76
N VAL A 103 10.88 -2.22 -4.80
CA VAL A 103 12.32 -2.29 -4.50
C VAL A 103 12.54 -2.71 -3.06
N ILE A 104 11.78 -2.11 -2.14
CA ILE A 104 11.79 -2.49 -0.72
C ILE A 104 11.38 -3.96 -0.58
N LEU A 105 10.32 -4.36 -1.27
CA LEU A 105 9.81 -5.72 -1.20
C LEU A 105 10.80 -6.75 -1.76
N ASP A 106 11.55 -6.39 -2.80
CA ASP A 106 12.63 -7.22 -3.35
C ASP A 106 13.78 -7.41 -2.34
N GLN A 107 14.02 -6.43 -1.44
CA GLN A 107 15.03 -6.53 -0.38
C GLN A 107 14.54 -7.37 0.81
N ILE A 108 13.30 -7.18 1.27
CA ILE A 108 12.78 -7.90 2.45
C ILE A 108 12.19 -9.28 2.12
N TYR A 109 11.73 -9.49 0.88
CA TYR A 109 11.11 -10.72 0.41
C TYR A 109 11.41 -10.95 -1.09
N PRO A 110 12.61 -11.47 -1.40
CA PRO A 110 13.10 -11.60 -2.76
C PRO A 110 12.27 -12.57 -3.63
N HIS A 111 12.46 -12.47 -4.94
CA HIS A 111 11.63 -13.16 -5.94
C HIS A 111 11.67 -14.69 -5.87
N ASP A 112 12.78 -15.28 -5.46
CA ASP A 112 12.96 -16.73 -5.23
C ASP A 112 12.00 -17.27 -4.16
N GLN A 113 11.64 -16.43 -3.19
CA GLN A 113 10.71 -16.78 -2.11
C GLN A 113 9.23 -16.60 -2.51
N ARG A 114 8.94 -15.92 -3.64
CA ARG A 114 7.58 -15.64 -4.12
C ARG A 114 6.99 -16.84 -4.86
N ASN A 115 6.81 -17.93 -4.15
CA ASN A 115 6.21 -19.13 -4.69
C ASN A 115 4.99 -19.57 -3.88
N LYS A 116 4.10 -20.32 -4.53
CA LYS A 116 2.85 -20.77 -3.92
C LYS A 116 3.08 -21.68 -2.71
N PHE A 117 4.15 -22.48 -2.73
CA PHE A 117 4.45 -23.45 -1.68
C PHE A 117 4.87 -22.76 -0.37
N THR A 118 5.82 -21.83 -0.43
CA THR A 118 6.29 -21.03 0.71
C THR A 118 5.16 -20.17 1.27
N PHE A 119 4.36 -19.55 0.40
CA PHE A 119 3.20 -18.76 0.80
C PHE A 119 2.17 -19.59 1.57
N ASN A 120 1.79 -20.77 1.04
CA ASN A 120 0.84 -21.66 1.70
C ASN A 120 1.37 -22.17 3.03
N ARG A 121 2.63 -22.60 3.08
CA ARG A 121 3.28 -23.04 4.33
C ARG A 121 3.27 -21.94 5.39
N LEU A 122 3.56 -20.69 5.02
CA LEU A 122 3.53 -19.56 5.94
C LEU A 122 2.10 -19.30 6.46
N LYS A 123 1.10 -19.39 5.58
CA LYS A 123 -0.32 -19.26 5.97
C LYS A 123 -0.76 -20.34 6.95
N GLU A 124 -0.34 -21.59 6.74
CA GLU A 124 -0.61 -22.71 7.64
C GLU A 124 0.01 -22.50 9.02
N LEU A 125 1.26 -22.05 9.08
CA LEU A 125 1.94 -21.73 10.34
C LEU A 125 1.22 -20.60 11.10
N GLN A 126 0.80 -19.54 10.41
CA GLN A 126 0.01 -18.47 11.02
C GLN A 126 -1.35 -18.95 11.54
N ALA A 127 -2.02 -19.83 10.79
CA ALA A 127 -3.29 -20.42 11.21
C ALA A 127 -3.12 -21.31 12.45
N ALA A 128 -2.08 -22.15 12.49
CA ALA A 128 -1.78 -23.01 13.63
C ALA A 128 -1.53 -22.19 14.91
N GLN A 129 -0.77 -21.10 14.82
CA GLN A 129 -0.52 -20.21 15.97
C GLN A 129 -1.78 -19.54 16.53
N ARG A 130 -2.81 -19.31 15.71
CA ARG A 130 -4.09 -18.74 16.16
C ARG A 130 -4.92 -19.76 16.96
N VAL A 131 -4.81 -21.05 16.64
CA VAL A 131 -5.58 -22.12 17.32
C VAL A 131 -5.12 -22.31 18.77
N TYR A 132 -3.81 -22.17 19.03
CA TYR A 132 -3.26 -22.29 20.39
C TYR A 132 -3.51 -21.06 21.29
N LYS A 133 -4.04 -19.95 20.75
CA LYS A 133 -4.42 -18.75 21.51
C LYS A 133 -5.93 -18.66 21.74
N LYS A 134 -6.58 -19.75 22.21
CA LYS A 134 -7.91 -19.64 22.84
C LYS A 134 -7.70 -19.27 24.31
N PRO A 135 -8.04 -18.04 24.75
CA PRO A 135 -7.99 -17.73 26.18
C PRO A 135 -9.18 -18.42 26.86
N ALA A 136 -8.89 -19.22 27.88
CA ALA A 136 -9.87 -19.75 28.81
C ALA A 136 -10.44 -18.59 29.65
N ILE A 137 -11.42 -17.86 29.13
CA ILE A 137 -12.18 -16.84 29.87
C ILE A 137 -13.65 -17.29 29.93
N GLU A 138 -13.88 -18.47 30.49
CA GLU A 138 -15.23 -18.90 30.92
C GLU A 138 -15.24 -19.44 32.37
N ALA A 139 -14.10 -19.47 33.07
CA ALA A 139 -14.01 -20.03 34.43
C ALA A 139 -14.10 -18.99 35.57
N ALA A 140 -14.40 -17.72 35.29
CA ALA A 140 -14.42 -16.65 36.31
C ALA A 140 -15.81 -15.98 36.49
N LYS A 141 -16.91 -16.65 36.08
CA LYS A 141 -18.27 -16.07 36.13
C LYS A 141 -19.19 -16.69 37.19
N SER A 142 -18.63 -17.30 38.23
CA SER A 142 -19.40 -17.94 39.30
C SER A 142 -18.82 -17.69 40.69
N VAL A 143 -18.59 -16.44 41.08
CA VAL A 143 -18.51 -16.07 42.51
C VAL A 143 -19.14 -14.69 42.71
N GLU A 144 -20.11 -14.64 43.62
CA GLU A 144 -20.69 -13.49 44.32
C GLU A 144 -21.69 -12.57 43.61
N SER A 145 -22.94 -13.06 43.60
CA SER A 145 -24.10 -12.22 43.88
C SER A 145 -24.23 -11.99 45.39
N ASN A 146 -23.98 -10.76 45.86
CA ASN A 146 -24.74 -10.10 46.94
C ASN A 146 -24.38 -8.60 47.02
N SER A 147 -25.39 -7.77 46.72
CA SER A 147 -25.49 -6.30 46.79
C SER A 147 -25.05 -5.69 48.16
N PRO A 148 -24.87 -4.34 48.34
CA PRO A 148 -25.41 -3.23 47.54
C PRO A 148 -24.45 -2.05 47.24
N VAL A 149 -24.97 -1.19 46.35
CA VAL A 149 -24.48 0.14 45.95
C VAL A 149 -24.00 1.00 47.13
N SER A 150 -22.79 1.54 47.03
CA SER A 150 -22.35 2.74 47.74
C SER A 150 -21.76 3.73 46.74
N ILE A 151 -22.49 4.81 46.51
CA ILE A 151 -22.06 5.97 45.72
C ILE A 151 -21.05 6.72 46.59
N ASN A 152 -19.76 6.68 46.23
CA ASN A 152 -18.76 7.54 46.86
C ASN A 152 -18.31 8.62 45.87
N ARG A 153 -18.84 9.82 46.06
CA ARG A 153 -18.47 11.06 45.38
C ARG A 153 -17.29 11.65 46.15
N GLY A 154 -16.08 11.57 45.60
CA GLY A 154 -14.87 12.18 46.13
C GLY A 154 -13.66 11.53 45.48
N SER A 155 -12.63 12.21 45.00
CA SER A 155 -12.27 13.62 45.02
C SER A 155 -11.35 13.84 43.83
N GLN A 156 -11.44 14.99 43.17
CA GLN A 156 -10.52 15.37 42.11
C GLN A 156 -9.09 15.46 42.65
N PRO A 157 -8.05 15.03 41.93
CA PRO A 157 -6.68 15.35 42.28
C PRO A 157 -6.44 16.84 42.01
N THR A 158 -6.27 17.61 43.09
CA THR A 158 -5.81 19.00 43.08
C THR A 158 -4.44 19.07 42.42
N ILE A 159 -4.34 19.80 41.31
CA ILE A 159 -3.06 20.18 40.70
C ILE A 159 -2.46 21.28 41.60
N ALA A 160 -1.36 20.98 42.27
CA ALA A 160 -0.61 21.96 43.05
C ALA A 160 0.02 22.99 42.09
N VAL A 161 -0.51 24.20 42.11
CA VAL A 161 0.12 25.38 41.50
C VAL A 161 1.21 25.88 42.46
N PRO A 162 2.49 25.95 42.05
CA PRO A 162 3.54 26.53 42.90
C PRO A 162 3.32 28.04 43.00
N GLN A 163 3.21 28.54 44.23
CA GLN A 163 3.06 29.96 44.52
C GLN A 163 4.38 30.70 44.26
N GLU A 164 4.27 31.73 43.44
CA GLU A 164 5.26 32.76 43.19
C GLU A 164 5.49 33.55 44.49
N LYS A 165 6.70 33.45 45.06
CA LYS A 165 7.12 34.31 46.17
C LYS A 165 7.60 35.63 45.59
N THR A 166 6.73 36.62 45.62
CA THR A 166 7.13 38.03 45.67
C THR A 166 7.56 38.36 47.09
N HIS A 167 8.81 38.78 47.25
CA HIS A 167 9.24 39.62 48.38
C HIS A 167 10.13 40.72 47.82
N GLU A 168 9.84 41.91 48.34
CA GLU A 168 10.46 43.24 48.19
C GLU A 168 11.91 43.32 47.71
#